data_AF-A0A835RV57-F1
#
_entry.id   AF-A0A835RV57-F1
#
_cell.length_a   1.000
_cell.length_b   1.000
_cell.length_c   1.000
_cell.angle_alpha   90.00
_cell.angle_beta   90.00
_cell.angle_gamma   90.00
#
_symmetry.space_group_name_H-M   'P 1'
#
loop_
_entity.id
_entity.type
_entity.pdbx_description
1 polymer ?
#
loop_
_entity_poly.entity_id
_entity_poly.type
_entity_poly.pdbx_seq_one_letter_code
_entity_poly.pdbx_strand_id
1 'polypeptide(L)'
;MDNNRFWKMDRREAVAQELLRNLDYKFESHCSVKSEDEQSLAEHKESCIFRPVGCSNEGCKVKFCAVYEEQHDSICPYKVLPCEQNCPGMIMRREMDRHCVTVCPMRLMNCPFYHVGCHTAIPQCTLECHCKENLRTHLICTLPIVHRNEEASEEEWKLRAEALVKAQSENELSEALDLRSLSIIVKKLQAMKREQQIEETRESTNV
;
A
#
# COMPACT_ATOMS: atom_id res chain seq x y z
N MET A 1 -4.02 -37.97 -52.53
CA MET A 1 -5.09 -37.08 -52.03
C MET A 1 -4.61 -36.51 -50.70
N ASP A 2 -3.94 -35.36 -50.74
CA ASP A 2 -3.41 -34.73 -49.53
C ASP A 2 -4.53 -34.07 -48.73
N ASN A 3 -5.02 -34.81 -47.74
CA ASN A 3 -5.97 -34.37 -46.74
C ASN A 3 -5.31 -33.48 -45.68
N ASN A 4 -4.50 -32.50 -46.09
CA ASN A 4 -4.00 -31.52 -45.13
C ASN A 4 -5.07 -30.45 -44.93
N ARG A 5 -6.01 -30.74 -44.00
CA ARG A 5 -7.13 -29.87 -43.58
C ARG A 5 -6.66 -28.54 -42.94
N PHE A 6 -5.36 -28.32 -42.84
CA PHE A 6 -4.78 -27.07 -42.37
C PHE A 6 -4.53 -26.13 -43.55
N TRP A 7 -5.26 -25.02 -43.58
CA TRP A 7 -4.92 -23.91 -44.48
C TRP A 7 -3.52 -23.40 -44.13
N LYS A 8 -2.66 -23.19 -45.13
CA LYS A 8 -1.35 -22.52 -44.95
C LYS A 8 -1.58 -21.10 -44.42
N MET A 9 -0.62 -20.55 -43.66
CA MET A 9 -0.73 -19.22 -43.05
C MET A 9 -1.04 -18.14 -44.08
N ASP A 10 -0.31 -18.12 -45.21
CA ASP A 10 -0.53 -17.17 -46.30
C ASP A 10 -1.97 -17.21 -46.83
N ARG A 11 -2.56 -18.40 -46.95
CA ARG A 11 -3.95 -18.56 -47.40
C ARG A 11 -4.95 -18.07 -46.35
N ARG A 12 -4.68 -18.29 -45.06
CA ARG A 12 -5.51 -17.77 -43.97
C ARG A 12 -5.48 -16.25 -43.95
N GLU A 13 -4.31 -15.66 -44.10
CA GLU A 13 -4.11 -14.21 -44.14
C GLU A 13 -4.81 -13.59 -45.34
N ALA A 14 -4.65 -14.14 -46.54
CA ALA A 14 -5.31 -13.64 -47.74
C ALA A 14 -6.84 -13.65 -47.62
N VAL A 15 -7.41 -14.73 -47.09
CA VAL A 15 -8.87 -14.83 -46.88
C VAL A 15 -9.34 -13.90 -45.76
N ALA A 16 -8.58 -13.77 -44.66
CA ALA A 16 -8.91 -12.85 -43.58
C ALA A 16 -8.91 -11.38 -44.07
N GLN A 17 -7.92 -10.99 -44.88
CA GLN A 17 -7.86 -9.65 -45.48
C GLN A 17 -9.05 -9.38 -46.41
N GLU A 18 -9.43 -10.36 -47.23
CA GLU A 18 -10.58 -10.23 -48.13
C GLU A 18 -11.89 -10.12 -47.37
N LEU A 19 -12.08 -10.93 -46.33
CA LEU A 19 -13.25 -10.83 -45.45
C LEU A 19 -13.31 -9.47 -44.74
N LEU A 20 -12.18 -8.98 -44.23
CA LEU A 20 -12.11 -7.66 -43.58
C LEU A 20 -12.47 -6.53 -44.55
N ARG A 21 -11.94 -6.53 -45.78
CA ARG A 21 -12.30 -5.53 -46.80
C ARG A 21 -13.79 -5.53 -47.14
N ASN A 22 -14.40 -6.71 -47.19
CA ASN A 22 -15.82 -6.85 -47.52
C ASN A 22 -16.76 -6.51 -46.36
N LEU A 23 -16.33 -6.77 -45.11
CA LEU A 23 -17.13 -6.47 -43.92
C LEU A 23 -17.02 -5.00 -43.50
N ASP A 24 -15.83 -4.43 -43.60
CA ASP A 24 -15.54 -3.07 -43.16
C ASP A 24 -15.53 -2.08 -44.34
N TYR A 25 -16.61 -2.07 -45.13
CA TYR A 25 -16.76 -1.17 -46.28
C TYR A 25 -16.72 0.33 -45.92
N LYS A 26 -16.80 0.66 -44.62
CA LYS A 26 -16.67 2.03 -44.08
C LYS A 26 -15.26 2.37 -43.62
N PHE A 27 -14.33 1.42 -43.64
CA PHE A 27 -12.94 1.60 -43.22
C PHE A 27 -12.79 2.04 -41.76
N GLU A 28 -13.66 1.54 -40.89
CA GLU A 28 -13.65 1.81 -39.44
C GLU A 28 -12.55 1.01 -38.71
N SER A 29 -12.14 -0.13 -39.29
CA SER A 29 -11.24 -1.12 -38.69
C SER A 29 -9.99 -1.42 -39.54
N HIS A 30 -9.95 -0.99 -40.80
CA HIS A 30 -8.81 -1.16 -41.70
C HIS A 30 -8.54 0.06 -42.57
N CYS A 31 -7.30 0.20 -43.02
CA CYS A 31 -6.91 1.30 -43.88
C CYS A 31 -7.34 1.08 -45.34
N SER A 32 -7.87 2.13 -45.97
CA SER A 32 -8.27 2.16 -47.40
C SER A 32 -7.22 2.76 -48.35
N VAL A 33 -6.11 3.27 -47.81
CA VAL A 33 -5.10 3.99 -48.62
C VAL A 33 -4.50 3.04 -49.66
N LYS A 34 -4.54 3.47 -50.92
CA LYS A 34 -3.87 2.81 -52.04
C LYS A 34 -2.62 3.62 -52.37
N SER A 35 -1.47 2.95 -52.38
CA SER A 35 -0.18 3.54 -52.75
C SER A 35 0.23 3.02 -54.12
N GLU A 36 0.66 3.91 -55.00
CA GLU A 36 1.12 3.58 -56.35
C GLU A 36 2.58 3.07 -56.35
N ASP A 37 3.37 3.54 -55.39
CA ASP A 37 4.80 3.22 -55.26
C ASP A 37 5.12 2.45 -53.97
N GLU A 38 6.15 1.61 -54.01
CA GLU A 38 6.60 0.84 -52.86
C GLU A 38 7.11 1.74 -51.71
N GLN A 39 7.75 2.85 -52.06
CA GLN A 39 8.25 3.84 -51.10
C GLN A 39 7.11 4.51 -50.32
N SER A 40 6.06 4.98 -51.02
CA SER A 40 4.91 5.62 -50.38
C SER A 40 4.09 4.64 -49.55
N LEU A 41 4.06 3.36 -49.94
CA LEU A 41 3.46 2.30 -49.13
C LEU A 41 4.25 2.03 -47.85
N ALA A 42 5.58 2.04 -47.92
CA ALA A 42 6.45 1.86 -46.75
C ALA A 42 6.26 3.01 -45.75
N GLU A 43 6.30 4.25 -46.22
CA GLU A 43 6.07 5.44 -45.39
C GLU A 43 4.67 5.45 -44.75
N HIS A 44 3.65 5.04 -45.50
CA HIS A 44 2.31 4.89 -44.96
C HIS A 44 2.23 3.82 -43.87
N LYS A 45 2.84 2.64 -44.07
CA LYS A 45 2.80 1.55 -43.06
C LYS A 45 3.34 1.99 -41.69
N GLU A 46 4.39 2.81 -41.68
CA GLU A 46 4.99 3.33 -40.45
C GLU A 46 4.10 4.35 -39.72
N SER A 47 3.29 5.12 -40.46
CA SER A 47 2.44 6.20 -39.92
C SER A 47 0.95 5.85 -39.82
N CYS A 48 0.53 4.73 -40.40
CA CYS A 48 -0.86 4.31 -40.47
C CYS A 48 -1.45 4.14 -39.06
N ILE A 49 -2.61 4.74 -38.80
CA ILE A 49 -3.33 4.57 -37.53
C ILE A 49 -3.85 3.14 -37.32
N PHE A 50 -3.94 2.36 -38.40
CA PHE A 50 -4.31 0.95 -38.37
C PHE A 50 -3.13 -0.02 -38.24
N ARG A 51 -1.90 0.51 -38.13
CA ARG A 51 -0.71 -0.34 -38.03
C ARG A 51 -0.72 -1.13 -36.71
N PRO A 52 -0.26 -2.39 -36.72
CA PRO A 52 -0.09 -3.15 -35.50
C PRO A 52 1.08 -2.58 -34.70
N VAL A 53 0.81 -2.19 -33.46
CA VAL A 53 1.81 -1.75 -32.48
C VAL A 53 1.82 -2.69 -31.28
N GLY A 54 2.98 -2.79 -30.62
CA GLY A 54 3.12 -3.47 -29.33
C GLY A 54 2.96 -2.47 -28.19
N CYS A 55 2.48 -2.95 -27.04
CA CYS A 55 2.51 -2.14 -25.83
C CYS A 55 3.94 -1.72 -25.47
N SER A 56 4.13 -0.44 -25.11
CA SER A 56 5.42 0.10 -24.65
C SER A 56 5.74 -0.24 -23.19
N ASN A 57 4.75 -0.69 -22.40
CA ASN A 57 4.93 -1.04 -21.00
C ASN A 57 5.75 -2.34 -20.85
N GLU A 58 6.78 -2.29 -20.00
CA GLU A 58 7.67 -3.43 -19.76
C GLU A 58 6.89 -4.66 -19.27
N GLY A 59 7.11 -5.81 -19.93
CA GLY A 59 6.43 -7.06 -19.62
C GLY A 59 5.07 -7.26 -20.30
N CYS A 60 4.48 -6.23 -20.92
CA CYS A 60 3.28 -6.40 -21.72
C CYS A 60 3.62 -6.89 -23.13
N LYS A 61 3.01 -8.02 -23.56
CA LYS A 61 3.23 -8.62 -24.89
C LYS A 61 2.05 -8.43 -25.84
N VAL A 62 1.07 -7.61 -25.46
CA VAL A 62 -0.14 -7.37 -26.26
C VAL A 62 0.23 -6.56 -27.49
N LYS A 63 -0.28 -6.98 -28.64
CA LYS A 63 -0.26 -6.23 -29.89
C LYS A 63 -1.68 -5.78 -30.22
N PHE A 64 -1.82 -4.54 -30.63
CA PHE A 64 -3.10 -3.92 -30.98
C PHE A 64 -2.90 -2.92 -32.13
N CYS A 65 -4.01 -2.43 -32.65
CA CYS A 65 -4.01 -1.38 -33.65
C CYS A 65 -3.66 -0.04 -33.00
N ALA A 66 -2.81 0.79 -33.61
CA ALA A 66 -2.37 2.07 -33.03
C ALA A 66 -3.53 2.99 -32.58
N VAL A 67 -4.68 2.92 -33.25
CA VAL A 67 -5.90 3.66 -32.84
C VAL A 67 -6.41 3.29 -31.43
N TYR A 68 -6.09 2.10 -30.93
CA TYR A 68 -6.49 1.61 -29.60
C TYR A 68 -5.37 1.74 -28.55
N GLU A 69 -4.30 2.47 -28.85
CA GLU A 69 -3.17 2.64 -27.93
C GLU A 69 -3.59 3.26 -26.59
N GLU A 70 -4.33 4.37 -26.63
CA GLU A 70 -4.83 5.04 -25.42
C GLU A 70 -5.81 4.14 -24.64
N GLN A 71 -6.69 3.42 -25.36
CA GLN A 71 -7.62 2.49 -24.73
C GLN A 71 -6.87 1.38 -24.01
N HIS A 72 -5.87 0.77 -24.65
CA HIS A 72 -5.05 -0.26 -24.02
C HIS A 72 -4.27 0.30 -22.83
N ASP A 73 -3.62 1.44 -22.98
CA ASP A 73 -2.84 2.09 -21.93
C ASP A 73 -3.69 2.36 -20.67
N SER A 74 -4.95 2.76 -20.85
CA SER A 74 -5.89 2.98 -19.74
C SER A 74 -6.18 1.72 -18.90
N ILE A 75 -6.07 0.52 -19.48
CA ILE A 75 -6.37 -0.76 -18.80
C ILE A 75 -5.15 -1.67 -18.67
N CYS A 76 -3.97 -1.25 -19.15
CA CYS A 76 -2.80 -2.11 -19.21
C CYS A 76 -2.39 -2.56 -17.79
N PRO A 77 -2.34 -3.89 -17.52
CA PRO A 77 -2.00 -4.40 -16.20
C PRO A 77 -0.52 -4.17 -15.84
N TYR A 78 0.35 -3.99 -16.84
CA TYR A 78 1.78 -3.75 -16.66
C TYR A 78 2.14 -2.27 -16.57
N LYS A 79 1.15 -1.37 -16.78
CA LYS A 79 1.39 0.06 -16.65
C LYS A 79 1.81 0.39 -15.22
N VAL A 80 2.93 1.08 -15.09
CA VAL A 80 3.44 1.57 -13.80
C VAL A 80 2.77 2.90 -13.48
N LEU A 81 2.19 2.98 -12.29
CA LEU A 81 1.38 4.11 -11.82
C LEU A 81 1.84 4.53 -10.41
N PRO A 82 1.63 5.79 -10.01
CA PRO A 82 1.80 6.19 -8.63
C PRO A 82 0.84 5.39 -7.73
N CYS A 83 1.28 5.09 -6.51
CA CYS A 83 0.47 4.39 -5.52
C CYS A 83 -0.84 5.13 -5.22
N GLU A 84 -1.96 4.40 -5.17
CA GLU A 84 -3.29 4.95 -4.83
C GLU A 84 -3.38 5.48 -3.39
N GLN A 85 -2.52 4.99 -2.50
CA GLN A 85 -2.40 5.49 -1.12
C GLN A 85 -1.43 6.67 -1.00
N ASN A 86 -0.98 7.24 -2.13
CA ASN A 86 -0.05 8.37 -2.21
C ASN A 86 1.30 8.13 -1.51
N CYS A 87 1.77 6.88 -1.46
CA CYS A 87 3.15 6.62 -1.08
C CYS A 87 4.10 7.01 -2.25
N PRO A 88 5.40 7.21 -2.00
CA PRO A 88 6.38 7.53 -3.05
C PRO A 88 6.62 6.44 -4.11
N GLY A 89 5.95 5.28 -4.00
CA GLY A 89 6.15 4.12 -4.85
C GLY A 89 5.47 4.23 -6.22
N MET A 90 6.16 3.72 -7.24
CA MET A 90 5.64 3.52 -8.60
C MET A 90 5.38 2.03 -8.81
N ILE A 91 4.12 1.64 -8.97
CA ILE A 91 3.65 0.25 -8.88
C ILE A 91 2.94 -0.15 -10.17
N MET A 92 3.19 -1.36 -10.67
CA MET A 92 2.41 -1.90 -11.78
C MET A 92 0.94 -2.02 -11.38
N ARG A 93 0.02 -1.64 -12.27
CA ARG A 93 -1.43 -1.69 -12.02
C ARG A 93 -1.88 -3.03 -11.42
N ARG A 94 -1.40 -4.15 -11.97
CA ARG A 94 -1.72 -5.51 -11.49
C ARG A 94 -1.23 -5.82 -10.06
N GLU A 95 -0.23 -5.10 -9.57
CA GLU A 95 0.37 -5.29 -8.25
C GLU A 95 -0.12 -4.27 -7.22
N MET A 96 -0.95 -3.30 -7.63
CA MET A 96 -1.38 -2.17 -6.79
C MET A 96 -2.08 -2.63 -5.51
N ASP A 97 -3.10 -3.47 -5.64
CA ASP A 97 -3.85 -4.00 -4.50
C ASP A 97 -2.95 -4.73 -3.51
N ARG A 98 -2.08 -5.61 -4.03
CA ARG A 98 -1.14 -6.37 -3.21
C ARG A 98 -0.18 -5.43 -2.48
N HIS A 99 0.36 -4.43 -3.16
CA HIS A 99 1.23 -3.42 -2.56
C HIS A 99 0.52 -2.69 -1.41
N CYS A 100 -0.68 -2.15 -1.65
CA CYS A 100 -1.48 -1.39 -0.69
C CYS A 100 -1.82 -2.17 0.59
N VAL A 101 -1.98 -3.50 0.51
CA VAL A 101 -2.37 -4.34 1.65
C VAL A 101 -1.17 -4.99 2.37
N THR A 102 0.00 -5.08 1.75
CA THR A 102 1.13 -5.84 2.31
C THR A 102 2.30 -4.95 2.71
N VAL A 103 2.85 -4.20 1.76
CA VAL A 103 4.17 -3.55 1.90
C VAL A 103 4.11 -2.03 1.81
N CYS A 104 2.95 -1.45 1.47
CA CYS A 104 2.82 -0.01 1.37
C CYS A 104 3.06 0.65 2.74
N PRO A 105 3.93 1.67 2.84
CA PRO A 105 4.16 2.40 4.09
C PRO A 105 2.93 3.22 4.51
N MET A 106 2.05 3.55 3.57
CA MET A 106 0.79 4.27 3.83
C MET A 106 -0.36 3.33 4.21
N ARG A 107 -0.12 2.01 4.24
CA ARG A 107 -1.12 1.03 4.65
C ARG A 107 -1.62 1.35 6.06
N LEU A 108 -2.93 1.40 6.21
CA LEU A 108 -3.58 1.59 7.51
C LEU A 108 -3.42 0.35 8.38
N MET A 109 -2.94 0.58 9.59
CA MET A 109 -2.77 -0.41 10.64
C MET A 109 -3.52 0.06 11.88
N ASN A 110 -4.09 -0.88 12.63
CA ASN A 110 -4.61 -0.57 13.96
C ASN A 110 -3.45 -0.27 14.90
N CYS A 111 -3.64 0.72 15.79
CA CYS A 111 -2.70 0.97 16.88
C CYS A 111 -2.44 -0.32 17.69
N PRO A 112 -1.21 -0.62 18.13
CA PRO A 112 -0.92 -1.77 19.01
C PRO A 112 -1.77 -1.80 20.29
N PHE A 113 -2.27 -0.63 20.72
CA PHE A 113 -3.17 -0.46 21.86
C PHE A 113 -4.66 -0.57 21.50
N TYR A 114 -5.01 -1.04 20.30
CA TYR A 114 -6.40 -1.12 19.82
C TYR A 114 -7.30 -1.94 20.74
N HIS A 115 -6.83 -3.12 21.14
CA HIS A 115 -7.58 -4.03 22.01
C HIS A 115 -7.75 -3.53 23.45
N VAL A 116 -7.04 -2.46 23.83
CA VAL A 116 -7.10 -1.87 25.17
C VAL A 116 -7.79 -0.51 25.20
N GLY A 117 -8.24 -0.01 24.05
CA GLY A 117 -9.08 1.20 23.95
C GLY A 117 -8.61 2.26 22.95
N CYS A 118 -7.44 2.10 22.32
CA CYS A 118 -6.97 3.05 21.30
C CYS A 118 -7.44 2.64 19.89
N HIS A 119 -8.69 2.98 19.54
CA HIS A 119 -9.31 2.54 18.28
C HIS A 119 -8.87 3.31 17.01
N THR A 120 -7.67 3.88 17.00
CA THR A 120 -7.17 4.67 15.87
C THR A 120 -6.55 3.77 14.80
N ALA A 121 -6.96 3.96 13.54
CA ALA A 121 -6.32 3.39 12.36
C ALA A 121 -5.37 4.41 11.75
N ILE A 122 -4.11 4.01 11.51
CA ILE A 122 -3.00 4.93 11.26
C ILE A 122 -2.11 4.36 10.15
N PRO A 123 -1.60 5.19 9.23
CA PRO A 123 -0.56 4.76 8.29
C PRO A 123 0.63 4.14 9.01
N GLN A 124 1.15 3.02 8.50
CA GLN A 124 2.29 2.32 9.09
C GLN A 124 3.50 3.25 9.30
N CYS A 125 3.76 4.18 8.38
CA CYS A 125 4.86 5.14 8.47
C CYS A 125 4.73 6.18 9.59
N THR A 126 3.52 6.45 10.09
CA THR A 126 3.28 7.43 11.16
C THR A 126 2.95 6.78 12.50
N LEU A 127 2.96 5.45 12.56
CA LEU A 127 2.61 4.69 13.75
C LEU A 127 3.48 5.06 14.96
N GLU A 128 4.79 5.18 14.75
CA GLU A 128 5.73 5.55 15.81
C GLU A 128 5.46 6.95 16.35
N CYS A 129 5.21 7.92 15.48
CA CYS A 129 4.85 9.28 15.89
C CYS A 129 3.55 9.29 16.71
N HIS A 130 2.53 8.53 16.28
CA HIS A 130 1.31 8.39 17.06
C HIS A 130 1.56 7.84 18.46
N CYS A 131 2.34 6.76 18.58
CA CYS A 131 2.69 6.16 19.87
C CYS A 131 3.37 7.16 20.81
N LYS A 132 4.30 7.96 20.29
CA LYS A 132 5.02 8.99 21.08
C LYS A 132 4.10 10.12 21.51
N GLU A 133 3.31 10.68 20.58
CA GLU A 133 2.44 11.83 20.85
C GLU A 133 1.22 11.47 21.72
N ASN A 134 0.80 10.20 21.72
CA ASN A 134 -0.39 9.73 22.44
C ASN A 134 -0.06 8.86 23.66
N LEU A 135 1.18 8.95 24.18
CA LEU A 135 1.66 8.17 25.31
C LEU A 135 0.71 8.21 26.51
N ARG A 136 0.17 9.40 26.84
CA ARG A 136 -0.78 9.56 27.96
C ARG A 136 -2.02 8.69 27.78
N THR A 137 -2.59 8.66 26.58
CA THR A 137 -3.76 7.84 26.24
C THR A 137 -3.42 6.35 26.35
N HIS A 138 -2.26 5.95 25.83
CA HIS A 138 -1.81 4.55 25.91
C HIS A 138 -1.56 4.09 27.35
N LEU A 139 -1.04 4.97 28.21
CA LEU A 139 -0.90 4.71 29.65
C LEU A 139 -2.25 4.53 30.34
N ILE A 140 -3.24 5.39 30.06
CA ILE A 140 -4.59 5.28 30.62
C ILE A 140 -5.22 3.93 30.27
N CYS A 141 -5.06 3.48 29.02
CA CYS A 141 -5.55 2.17 28.59
C CYS A 141 -4.77 0.99 29.20
N THR A 142 -3.48 1.17 29.48
CA THR A 142 -2.59 0.09 29.95
C THR A 142 -2.66 -0.10 31.47
N LEU A 143 -2.85 0.97 32.23
CA LEU A 143 -2.85 0.93 33.71
C LEU A 143 -3.89 -0.05 34.29
N PRO A 144 -5.17 -0.05 33.85
CA PRO A 144 -6.16 -1.02 34.32
C PRO A 144 -5.77 -2.49 34.06
N ILE A 145 -4.97 -2.74 33.02
CA ILE A 145 -4.52 -4.09 32.66
C ILE A 145 -3.37 -4.54 33.56
N VAL A 146 -2.43 -3.62 33.84
CA VAL A 146 -1.32 -3.86 34.76
C VAL A 146 -1.83 -4.05 36.20
N HIS A 147 -2.85 -3.28 36.58
CA HIS A 147 -3.45 -3.25 37.91
C HIS A 147 -4.84 -3.90 37.93
N ARG A 148 -5.00 -5.05 37.26
CA ARG A 148 -6.29 -5.76 37.12
C ARG A 148 -7.03 -6.01 38.46
N ASN A 149 -6.29 -6.08 39.56
CA ASN A 149 -6.84 -6.37 40.89
C ASN A 149 -7.15 -5.09 41.70
N GLU A 150 -6.90 -3.90 41.14
CA GLU A 150 -7.20 -2.62 41.77
C GLU A 150 -8.43 -2.02 41.10
N GLU A 151 -9.46 -1.73 41.91
CA GLU A 151 -10.58 -0.90 41.46
C GLU A 151 -10.17 0.57 41.60
N ALA A 152 -10.06 1.27 40.48
CA ALA A 152 -9.80 2.70 40.44
C ALA A 152 -10.67 3.37 39.37
N SER A 153 -11.05 4.63 39.60
CA SER A 153 -11.85 5.40 38.66
C SER A 153 -11.04 5.81 37.43
N GLU A 154 -11.74 6.24 36.37
CA GLU A 154 -11.09 6.73 35.15
C GLU A 154 -10.20 7.97 35.44
N GLU A 155 -10.65 8.84 36.36
CA GLU A 155 -9.90 10.01 36.83
C GLU A 155 -8.61 9.60 37.57
N GLU A 156 -8.67 8.56 38.39
CA GLU A 156 -7.48 8.06 39.09
C GLU A 156 -6.45 7.50 38.11
N TRP A 157 -6.88 6.78 37.07
CA TRP A 157 -5.99 6.32 36.00
C TRP A 157 -5.37 7.49 35.22
N LYS A 158 -6.15 8.54 34.93
CA LYS A 158 -5.64 9.77 34.28
C LYS A 158 -4.57 10.46 35.12
N LEU A 159 -4.79 10.58 36.43
CA LEU A 159 -3.83 11.19 37.35
C LEU A 159 -2.55 10.36 37.47
N ARG A 160 -2.67 9.03 37.58
CA ARG A 160 -1.51 8.12 37.63
C ARG A 160 -0.71 8.16 36.34
N ALA A 161 -1.37 8.17 35.17
CA ALA A 161 -0.71 8.29 33.89
C ALA A 161 0.08 9.60 33.78
N GLU A 162 -0.52 10.72 34.20
CA GLU A 162 0.17 12.02 34.20
C GLU A 162 1.36 12.07 35.16
N ALA A 163 1.25 11.44 36.33
CA ALA A 163 2.35 11.31 37.26
C ALA A 163 3.51 10.47 36.69
N LEU A 164 3.21 9.41 35.93
CA LEU A 164 4.23 8.58 35.26
C LEU A 164 4.94 9.35 34.15
N VAL A 165 4.21 10.11 33.32
CA VAL A 165 4.80 10.96 32.29
C VAL A 165 5.71 12.03 32.90
N LYS A 166 5.32 12.62 34.04
CA LYS A 166 6.13 13.64 34.74
C LYS A 166 7.34 13.07 35.48
N ALA A 167 7.24 11.85 36.01
CA ALA A 167 8.27 11.25 36.86
C ALA A 167 9.46 10.70 36.07
N GLN A 168 9.32 10.51 34.76
CA GLN A 168 10.40 10.05 33.90
C GLN A 168 10.77 11.15 32.91
N SER A 169 12.05 11.23 32.51
CA SER A 169 12.39 11.89 31.24
C SER A 169 11.62 11.17 30.14
N GLU A 170 10.79 11.87 29.37
CA GLU A 170 9.81 11.33 28.41
C GLU A 170 10.32 10.25 27.43
N ASN A 171 11.63 10.02 27.33
CA ASN A 171 12.26 9.08 26.40
C ASN A 171 11.95 7.60 26.66
N GLU A 172 12.14 7.02 27.85
CA GLU A 172 12.00 5.55 27.99
C GLU A 172 10.55 5.08 27.79
N LEU A 173 9.56 5.85 28.26
CA LEU A 173 8.13 5.53 28.06
C LEU A 173 7.68 5.75 26.60
N SER A 174 8.19 6.76 25.91
CA SER A 174 7.80 7.06 24.52
C SER A 174 8.42 6.10 23.50
N GLU A 175 9.51 5.42 23.85
CA GLU A 175 10.09 4.33 23.06
C GLU A 175 9.24 3.04 23.08
N ALA A 176 8.26 2.94 23.98
CA ALA A 176 7.39 1.77 24.08
C ALA A 176 6.24 1.80 23.07
N LEU A 177 6.44 1.16 21.92
CA LEU A 177 5.48 1.18 20.81
C LEU A 177 4.35 0.14 20.92
N ASP A 178 4.36 -0.71 21.93
CA ASP A 178 3.36 -1.77 22.12
C ASP A 178 2.99 -1.98 23.60
N LEU A 179 1.85 -2.65 23.82
CA LEU A 179 1.30 -2.90 25.16
C LEU A 179 2.28 -3.64 26.08
N ARG A 180 3.00 -4.64 25.57
CA ARG A 180 3.89 -5.47 26.37
C ARG A 180 5.08 -4.64 26.84
N SER A 181 5.70 -3.92 25.93
CA SER A 181 6.82 -3.01 26.21
C SER A 181 6.42 -1.95 27.23
N LEU A 182 5.26 -1.31 27.03
CA LEU A 182 4.77 -0.28 27.95
C LEU A 182 4.44 -0.86 29.34
N SER A 183 3.82 -2.04 29.39
CA SER A 183 3.51 -2.72 30.65
C SER A 183 4.75 -3.06 31.47
N ILE A 184 5.84 -3.47 30.82
CA ILE A 184 7.12 -3.79 31.48
C ILE A 184 7.72 -2.52 32.09
N ILE A 185 7.76 -1.42 31.33
CA ILE A 185 8.32 -0.15 31.80
C ILE A 185 7.51 0.42 32.97
N VAL A 186 6.17 0.38 32.87
CA VAL A 186 5.28 0.82 33.98
C VAL A 186 5.57 0.02 35.25
N LYS A 187 5.69 -1.31 35.18
CA LYS A 187 6.01 -2.15 36.34
C LYS A 187 7.39 -1.83 36.92
N LYS A 188 8.40 -1.64 36.07
CA LYS A 188 9.76 -1.26 36.49
C LYS A 188 9.74 0.08 37.25
N LEU A 189 9.07 1.09 36.70
CA LEU A 189 8.94 2.40 37.33
C LEU A 189 8.25 2.35 38.69
N GLN A 190 7.19 1.55 38.78
CA GLN A 190 6.46 1.38 40.03
C GLN A 190 7.30 0.65 41.09
N ALA A 191 8.11 -0.33 40.69
CA ALA A 191 9.04 -0.99 41.61
C ALA A 191 10.12 -0.02 42.13
N MET A 192 10.76 0.74 41.25
CA MET A 192 11.77 1.74 41.64
C MET A 192 11.20 2.79 42.59
N LYS A 193 9.98 3.28 42.34
CA LYS A 193 9.32 4.25 43.22
C LYS A 193 9.01 3.68 44.60
N ARG A 194 8.65 2.39 44.69
CA ARG A 194 8.44 1.69 45.97
C ARG A 194 9.76 1.55 46.73
N GLU A 195 10.85 1.20 46.06
CA GLU A 195 12.19 1.10 46.67
C GLU A 195 12.66 2.45 47.24
N GLN A 196 12.49 3.53 46.48
CA GLN A 196 12.83 4.89 46.95
C GLN A 196 12.03 5.30 48.20
N GLN A 197 10.72 5.04 48.22
CA GLN A 197 9.88 5.32 49.40
C GLN A 197 10.28 4.48 50.62
N ILE A 198 10.73 3.24 50.42
CA ILE A 198 11.22 2.38 51.51
C ILE A 198 12.54 2.93 52.07
N GLU A 199 13.43 3.45 51.23
CA GLU A 199 14.71 4.01 51.69
C GLU A 199 14.50 5.34 52.43
N GLU A 200 13.66 6.25 51.91
CA GLU A 200 13.31 7.52 52.56
C GLU A 200 12.68 7.33 53.95
N THR A 201 11.85 6.28 54.11
CA THR A 201 11.23 5.95 55.40
C THR A 201 12.22 5.31 56.39
N ARG A 202 13.26 4.61 55.92
CA ARG A 202 14.35 4.08 56.75
C ARG A 202 15.30 5.18 57.23
N GLU A 203 15.59 6.17 56.40
CA GLU A 203 16.40 7.32 56.79
C GLU A 203 15.67 8.22 57.81
N SER A 204 14.35 8.38 57.65
CA SER A 204 13.50 9.17 58.55
C SER A 204 13.27 8.55 59.93
N THR A 205 13.50 7.24 60.09
CA THR A 205 13.33 6.51 61.36
C THR A 205 14.65 6.29 62.12
N ASN A 206 15.80 6.62 61.51
CA ASN A 206 17.13 6.56 62.12
C ASN A 206 17.63 7.92 62.65
N VAL A 207 16.76 8.94 62.70
CA VAL A 207 16.99 10.27 63.31
C VAL A 207 16.10 10.41 64.54
#